data_AF-A0A5C6LHZ1-F1
#
_entry.id   AF-A0A5C6LHZ1-F1
#
_cell.length_a   1.000
_cell.length_b   1.000
_cell.length_c   1.000
_cell.angle_alpha   90.00
_cell.angle_beta   90.00
_cell.angle_gamma   90.00
#
_symmetry.space_group_name_H-M   'P 1'
#
loop_
_entity.id
_entity.type
_entity.pdbx_description
1 polymer ?
#
loop_
_entity_poly.entity_id
_entity_poly.type
_entity_poly.pdbx_seq_one_letter_code
_entity_poly.pdbx_strand_id
1 'polypeptide(L)'
;MKAELSGRYESPVYQGVYHVDRTSDISLGFSKSILKQQGTIKLAFADIFYKNPYILDIAYLQQRNGMIQKNDTRNVSVAFSYKFGKNTFSSRKRQTASEEERKRVN
;
A
#
# COMPACT_ATOMS: atom_id res chain seq x y z
N MET A 1 2.28 17.76 -4.41
CA MET A 1 1.17 16.79 -4.44
C MET A 1 1.79 15.45 -4.82
N LYS A 2 1.38 14.36 -4.19
CA LYS A 2 1.87 13.01 -4.49
C LYS A 2 0.68 12.11 -4.79
N ALA A 3 0.89 11.21 -5.75
CA ALA A 3 -0.04 10.15 -6.08
C ALA A 3 0.71 8.82 -6.01
N GLU A 4 0.05 7.79 -5.49
CA GLU A 4 0.58 6.44 -5.32
C GLU A 4 -0.47 5.45 -5.84
N LEU A 5 -0.01 4.43 -6.54
CA LEU A 5 -0.80 3.30 -7.03
C LEU A 5 -0.13 2.04 -6.52
N SER A 6 -0.90 1.14 -5.92
CA SER A 6 -0.46 -0.20 -5.56
C SER A 6 -1.42 -1.23 -6.14
N GLY A 7 -0.89 -2.40 -6.46
CA GLY A 7 -1.72 -3.50 -6.90
C GLY A 7 -1.03 -4.83 -6.74
N ARG A 8 -1.84 -5.87 -6.63
CA ARG A 8 -1.44 -7.27 -6.55
C ARG A 8 -2.35 -8.10 -7.44
N TYR A 9 -1.76 -9.05 -8.16
CA TYR A 9 -2.47 -10.05 -8.94
C TYR A 9 -1.93 -11.43 -8.58
N GLU A 10 -2.84 -12.35 -8.30
CA GLU A 10 -2.54 -13.75 -8.03
C GLU A 10 -3.27 -14.59 -9.08
N SER A 11 -2.52 -15.39 -9.83
CA SER A 11 -3.08 -16.32 -10.81
C SER A 11 -3.76 -17.50 -10.11
N PRO A 12 -4.67 -18.22 -10.79
CA PRO A 12 -5.23 -19.43 -10.22
C PRO A 12 -4.14 -20.45 -9.92
N VAL A 13 -4.30 -21.19 -8.83
CA VAL A 13 -3.30 -22.19 -8.40
C VAL A 13 -3.99 -23.44 -7.88
N TYR A 14 -3.35 -24.58 -8.11
CA TYR A 14 -3.72 -25.84 -7.48
C TYR A 14 -2.89 -26.04 -6.22
N GLN A 15 -3.55 -26.26 -5.08
CA GLN A 15 -2.94 -26.58 -3.80
C GLN A 15 -3.53 -27.89 -3.28
N GLY A 16 -2.87 -29.02 -3.57
CA GLY A 16 -3.42 -30.34 -3.29
C GLY A 16 -4.68 -30.60 -4.12
N VAL A 17 -5.82 -30.82 -3.45
CA VAL A 17 -7.13 -31.02 -4.10
C VAL A 17 -7.87 -29.70 -4.36
N TYR A 18 -7.34 -28.56 -3.89
CA TYR A 18 -7.96 -27.26 -4.01
C TYR A 18 -7.55 -26.57 -5.32
N HIS A 19 -8.53 -26.04 -6.04
CA HIS A 19 -8.36 -25.05 -7.10
C HIS A 19 -8.73 -23.68 -6.55
N VAL A 20 -7.72 -22.84 -6.33
CA VAL A 20 -7.90 -21.46 -5.86
C VAL A 20 -7.99 -20.56 -7.08
N ASP A 21 -9.08 -19.81 -7.23
CA ASP A 21 -9.26 -18.89 -8.35
C ASP A 21 -8.35 -17.66 -8.22
N ARG A 22 -8.21 -16.92 -9.32
CA ARG A 22 -7.44 -15.67 -9.35
C ARG A 22 -8.00 -14.61 -8.42
N THR A 23 -7.11 -13.83 -7.83
CA THR A 23 -7.46 -12.63 -7.08
C THR A 23 -6.70 -11.42 -7.58
N SER A 24 -7.30 -10.25 -7.46
CA SER A 24 -6.62 -8.98 -7.76
C SER A 24 -7.07 -7.89 -6.79
N ASP A 25 -6.10 -7.11 -6.33
CA ASP A 25 -6.31 -5.92 -5.50
C ASP A 25 -5.62 -4.74 -6.19
N ILE A 26 -6.34 -3.62 -6.34
CA ILE A 26 -5.77 -2.38 -6.87
C ILE A 26 -6.25 -1.22 -5.99
N SER A 27 -5.28 -0.43 -5.52
CA SER A 27 -5.49 0.63 -4.55
C SER A 27 -4.76 1.92 -4.98
N LEU A 28 -5.36 3.08 -4.69
CA LEU A 28 -4.85 4.40 -5.06
C LEU A 28 -4.76 5.31 -3.84
N GLY A 29 -3.75 6.18 -3.81
CA GLY A 29 -3.54 7.16 -2.75
C GLY A 29 -3.14 8.52 -3.29
N PHE A 30 -3.71 9.59 -2.72
CA PHE A 30 -3.35 10.97 -3.00
C PHE A 30 -2.96 11.67 -1.72
N SER A 31 -1.91 12.48 -1.76
CA SER A 31 -1.53 13.32 -0.62
C SER A 31 -1.07 14.71 -1.04
N LYS A 32 -1.46 15.71 -0.24
CA LYS A 32 -1.09 17.11 -0.45
C LYS A 32 -0.70 17.74 0.87
N SER A 33 0.53 18.26 0.91
CA SER A 33 0.95 19.15 2.00
C SER A 33 0.24 20.50 1.85
N ILE A 34 -0.29 20.99 2.97
CA ILE A 34 -1.01 22.26 3.09
C ILE A 34 -0.42 23.07 4.25
N LEU A 35 -0.93 24.29 4.49
CA LEU A 35 -0.52 25.14 5.62
C LEU A 35 1.01 25.35 5.70
N LYS A 36 1.64 25.74 4.59
CA LYS A 36 3.11 25.93 4.50
C LYS A 36 3.90 24.69 5.00
N GLN A 37 3.49 23.51 4.55
CA GLN A 37 4.09 22.20 4.90
C GLN A 37 3.88 21.76 6.36
N GLN A 38 3.04 22.46 7.13
CA GLN A 38 2.68 22.07 8.49
C GLN A 38 1.50 21.10 8.53
N GLY A 39 0.63 21.10 7.50
CA GLY A 39 -0.48 20.16 7.39
C GLY A 39 -0.32 19.19 6.21
N THR A 40 -0.96 18.03 6.26
CA THR A 40 -1.11 17.11 5.13
C THR A 40 -2.52 16.53 5.10
N ILE A 41 -3.15 16.57 3.93
CA ILE A 41 -4.40 15.82 3.65
C ILE A 41 -4.04 14.61 2.80
N LYS A 42 -4.61 13.46 3.14
CA LYS A 42 -4.50 12.21 2.38
C LYS A 42 -5.90 11.68 2.06
N LEU A 43 -6.04 11.14 0.85
CA LEU A 43 -7.22 10.41 0.38
C LEU A 43 -6.74 9.08 -0.17
N ALA A 44 -7.27 7.97 0.31
CA ALA A 44 -6.90 6.63 -0.12
C ALA A 44 -8.14 5.81 -0.50
N PHE A 45 -8.03 5.05 -1.58
CA PHE A 45 -9.02 4.12 -2.09
C PHE A 45 -8.38 2.73 -2.08
N ALA A 46 -8.94 1.82 -1.27
CA ALA A 46 -8.49 0.44 -1.21
C ALA A 46 -9.41 -0.46 -2.06
N ASP A 47 -8.83 -1.42 -2.76
CA ASP A 47 -9.53 -2.45 -3.56
C ASP A 47 -10.65 -1.89 -4.46
N ILE A 48 -10.26 -0.99 -5.37
CA ILE A 48 -11.18 -0.23 -6.23
C ILE A 48 -12.06 -1.17 -7.06
N PHE A 49 -11.54 -2.31 -7.50
CA PHE A 49 -12.28 -3.26 -8.35
C PHE A 49 -13.01 -4.35 -7.58
N TYR A 50 -12.71 -4.57 -6.29
CA TYR A 50 -13.35 -5.59 -5.45
C TYR A 50 -13.31 -6.98 -6.07
N LYS A 51 -12.08 -7.37 -6.44
CA LYS A 51 -11.77 -8.60 -7.15
C LYS A 51 -10.84 -9.51 -6.35
N ASN A 52 -10.90 -9.41 -5.02
CA ASN A 52 -10.15 -10.28 -4.13
C ASN A 52 -10.99 -11.27 -3.27
N PRO A 53 -12.22 -11.69 -3.64
CA PRO A 53 -12.86 -12.77 -2.91
C PRO A 53 -12.01 -14.04 -3.07
N TYR A 54 -11.85 -14.78 -1.98
CA TYR A 54 -11.15 -16.06 -2.00
C TYR A 54 -12.14 -17.14 -2.43
N ILE A 55 -11.97 -17.63 -3.65
CA ILE A 55 -12.82 -18.67 -4.25
C ILE A 55 -11.99 -19.94 -4.34
N LEU A 56 -12.55 -21.02 -3.81
CA LEU A 56 -11.92 -22.33 -3.76
C LEU A 56 -12.90 -23.37 -4.25
N ASP A 57 -12.47 -24.15 -5.24
CA ASP A 57 -13.21 -25.28 -5.80
C ASP A 57 -12.44 -26.58 -5.56
N ILE A 58 -13.16 -27.67 -5.32
CA ILE A 58 -12.60 -29.01 -5.18
C ILE A 58 -13.32 -29.92 -6.17
N ALA A 59 -12.55 -30.51 -7.07
CA ALA A 59 -13.01 -31.49 -8.05
C ALA A 59 -12.02 -32.65 -8.10
N TYR A 60 -12.07 -33.52 -7.09
CA TYR A 60 -11.13 -34.63 -6.94
C TYR A 60 -11.87 -35.93 -6.59
N LEU A 61 -11.67 -36.98 -7.39
CA LEU A 61 -12.39 -38.26 -7.30
C LEU A 61 -13.92 -38.05 -7.27
N GLN A 62 -14.58 -38.46 -6.19
CA GLN A 62 -16.03 -38.32 -6.00
C GLN A 62 -16.39 -37.04 -5.22
N GLN A 63 -15.43 -36.20 -4.87
CA GLN A 63 -15.67 -34.95 -4.14
C GLN A 63 -15.84 -33.80 -5.12
N ARG A 64 -17.01 -33.15 -5.06
CA ARG A 64 -17.31 -31.90 -5.76
C ARG A 64 -17.96 -30.91 -4.79
N ASN A 65 -17.17 -29.99 -4.27
CA ASN A 65 -17.61 -28.93 -3.37
C ASN A 65 -16.72 -27.70 -3.53
N GLY A 66 -17.05 -26.61 -2.84
CA GLY A 66 -16.31 -25.35 -2.93
C GLY A 66 -16.66 -24.40 -1.79
N MET A 67 -15.94 -23.28 -1.75
CA MET A 67 -16.09 -22.23 -0.75
C MET A 67 -15.84 -20.87 -1.39
N ILE A 68 -16.65 -19.88 -0.99
CA ILE A 68 -16.43 -18.48 -1.32
C ILE A 68 -16.30 -17.74 0.00
N GLN A 69 -15.12 -17.14 0.24
CA GLN A 69 -14.91 -16.24 1.37
C GLN A 69 -14.74 -14.82 0.85
N LYS A 70 -15.60 -13.92 1.33
CA LYS A 70 -15.66 -12.53 0.90
C LYS A 70 -15.36 -11.63 2.10
N ASN A 71 -14.28 -10.87 1.98
CA ASN A 71 -13.85 -9.91 3.00
C ASN A 71 -14.30 -8.49 2.59
N ASP A 72 -14.48 -7.63 3.58
CA ASP A 72 -14.73 -6.21 3.34
C ASP A 72 -13.40 -5.46 3.13
N THR A 73 -12.96 -5.43 1.88
CA THR A 73 -11.65 -4.91 1.45
C THR A 73 -11.74 -3.56 0.77
N ARG A 74 -12.87 -3.30 0.08
CA ARG A 74 -13.12 -2.02 -0.60
C ARG A 74 -13.49 -0.93 0.40
N ASN A 75 -12.60 0.04 0.60
CA ASN A 75 -12.85 1.18 1.48
C ASN A 75 -12.27 2.48 0.94
N VAL A 76 -12.77 3.60 1.47
CA VAL A 76 -12.25 4.95 1.21
C VAL A 76 -11.86 5.57 2.54
N SER A 77 -10.63 6.09 2.62
CA SER A 77 -10.08 6.68 3.83
C SER A 77 -9.62 8.13 3.59
N VAL A 78 -9.98 9.03 4.49
CA VAL A 78 -9.52 10.42 4.51
C VAL A 78 -8.75 10.67 5.80
N ALA A 79 -7.56 11.24 5.69
CA ALA A 79 -6.75 11.58 6.85
C ALA A 79 -6.21 13.00 6.75
N PHE A 80 -6.24 13.71 7.89
CA PHE A 80 -5.58 15.00 8.06
C PHE A 80 -4.53 14.88 9.16
N SER A 81 -3.34 15.40 8.91
CA SER A 81 -2.28 15.52 9.92
C SER A 81 -1.76 16.94 9.98
N TYR A 82 -1.42 17.39 11.18
CA TYR A 82 -0.87 18.72 11.44
C TYR A 82 0.31 18.64 12.41
N LYS A 83 1.38 19.38 12.10
CA LYS A 83 2.59 19.48 12.91
C LYS A 83 2.48 20.68 13.84
N PHE A 84 2.40 20.43 15.14
CA PHE A 84 2.44 21.47 16.17
C PHE A 84 3.89 21.81 16.55
N GLY A 85 4.14 23.05 16.94
CA GLY A 85 5.44 23.53 17.40
C GLY A 85 6.30 24.21 16.32
N LYS A 86 7.31 24.98 16.75
CA LYS A 86 8.31 25.58 15.85
C LYS A 86 9.46 24.61 15.65
N ASN A 87 9.98 24.55 14.43
CA ASN A 87 11.23 23.87 14.12
C ASN A 87 12.40 24.74 14.62
N THR A 88 12.56 24.88 15.94
CA THR A 88 13.54 25.77 16.59
C THR A 88 14.96 25.24 16.54
N PHE A 89 15.13 23.96 16.20
CA PHE A 89 16.44 23.36 16.01
C PHE A 89 16.79 23.44 14.54
N SER A 90 17.69 24.35 14.18
CA SER A 90 18.39 24.25 12.90
C SER A 90 18.99 22.84 12.84
N SER A 91 18.70 22.10 11.77
CA SER A 91 19.41 20.87 11.45
C SER A 91 20.90 21.24 11.39
N ARG A 92 21.62 20.97 12.49
CA ARG A 92 23.07 21.12 12.49
C ARG A 92 23.56 20.04 11.54
N LYS A 93 23.81 20.40 10.28
CA LYS A 93 24.61 19.58 9.38
C LYS A 93 25.94 19.39 10.08
N ARG A 94 26.09 18.26 10.78
CA ARG A 94 27.36 17.85 11.35
C ARG A 94 28.22 17.45 10.17
N GLN A 95 28.94 18.41 9.59
CA GLN A 95 30.05 18.12 8.71
C GLN A 95 31.02 17.27 9.54
N THR A 96 31.08 15.98 9.22
CA THR A 96 32.16 15.14 9.71
C THR A 96 33.35 15.38 8.80
N ALA A 97 34.58 15.37 9.32
CA ALA A 97 35.80 15.56 8.51
C ALA A 97 35.87 14.59 7.31
N SER A 98 35.21 13.42 7.42
CA SER A 98 35.10 12.45 6.33
C SER A 98 34.28 12.93 5.12
N GLU A 99 33.31 13.84 5.29
CA GLU A 99 32.56 14.40 4.16
C GLU A 99 33.37 15.43 3.35
N GLU A 100 34.27 16.18 4.00
CA GLU A 100 35.20 17.07 3.30
C GLU A 100 36.22 16.27 2.50
N GLU A 101 36.75 15.17 3.06
CA GLU A 101 37.69 14.31 2.36
C GLU A 101 37.04 13.64 1.13
N ARG A 102 35.80 13.14 1.26
CA ARG A 102 35.05 12.55 0.13
C ARG A 102 34.79 13.53 -1.01
N LYS A 103 34.69 14.84 -0.74
CA LYS A 103 34.51 15.86 -1.79
C LYS A 103 35.80 16.21 -2.53
N ARG A 104 36.98 15.94 -1.96
CA ARG A 104 38.28 16.20 -2.61
C ARG A 104 38.70 15.10 -3.59
N VAL A 105 38.07 13.92 -3.50
CA VAL A 105 38.41 12.73 -4.31
C VAL A 105 37.52 12.62 -5.57
N ASN A 106 36.53 13.50 -5.74
CA ASN A 106 35.68 13.59 -6.95
C ASN A 106 35.98 14.85 -7.76
#